data_AF-L2F6P5-F1
#
_entry.id   AF-L2F6P5-F1
#
_cell.length_a   1.000
_cell.length_b   1.000
_cell.length_c   1.000
_cell.angle_alpha   90.00
_cell.angle_beta   90.00
_cell.angle_gamma   90.00
#
_symmetry.space_group_name_H-M   'P 1'
#
loop_
_entity.id
_entity.type
_entity.pdbx_description
1 polymer ?
#
loop_
_entity_poly.entity_id
_entity_poly.type
_entity_poly.pdbx_seq_one_letter_code
_entity_poly.pdbx_strand_id
1 'polypeptide(L)'
;MNKHIIAVVLLTLVTNSSLISTAQAEIIAPANNACQSQGIVFGFLNGVRTTSAQANKNLYYLEKLYGNTTPKGEAIKYELLYNQTNGFSDFVEVFEQRLLEQSPVLKGRFELFFEAIRGEGGFLDKIKKIAPRLAKTLDSFMEIQKKWIIEKLTKPSKNPLTLADYKEHQTRIDTWALEGYKVLLFAHSQGNLFANPAYQYARTKMDASSVQLIHIAPASLITNGKHVLADKDLVINGLRLVGQVPPITDVIPGYLRRPAGLNGKKDFLGHGLLEIYLNKNLTISAKIADYVHTSFNTLEKPKAVASQGFFTTTLTWDGAGDVDLHAFEPSMQVFYKNPQGRAGYLDVDNTHGFGPEHYFASCDKNKLQEGIYTIKLANYNQADGRTATVQIATNKQGVVLTKSVVMGKSTQDTPTHLIANIHVTKDNTGNYHAKIQ
;
A
#
# COMPACT_ATOMS: atom_id res chain seq x y z
N MET A 1 -58.97 -23.66 53.55
CA MET A 1 -57.60 -23.46 54.09
C MET A 1 -56.64 -24.28 53.26
N ASN A 2 -55.66 -23.63 52.59
CA ASN A 2 -54.26 -24.08 52.38
C ASN A 2 -54.00 -25.59 52.15
N LYS A 3 -53.30 -26.10 51.11
CA LYS A 3 -52.15 -25.58 50.33
C LYS A 3 -51.79 -26.60 49.21
N HIS A 4 -51.31 -26.08 48.08
CA HIS A 4 -50.24 -26.53 47.14
C HIS A 4 -49.91 -28.03 46.99
N ILE A 5 -49.67 -28.56 45.78
CA ILE A 5 -48.47 -28.36 44.97
C ILE A 5 -48.78 -28.68 43.49
N ILE A 6 -48.59 -27.71 42.58
CA ILE A 6 -48.37 -27.96 41.15
C ILE A 6 -46.96 -27.46 40.86
N ALA A 7 -46.06 -28.38 40.51
CA ALA A 7 -44.72 -28.04 40.05
C ALA A 7 -44.82 -27.56 38.60
N VAL A 8 -44.63 -26.27 38.38
CA VAL A 8 -44.40 -25.70 37.05
C VAL A 8 -42.90 -25.45 36.92
N VAL A 9 -42.26 -26.25 36.07
CA VAL A 9 -40.89 -26.00 35.62
C VAL A 9 -40.96 -24.84 34.62
N LEU A 10 -40.57 -23.63 35.06
CA LEU A 10 -40.33 -22.51 34.16
C LEU A 10 -38.93 -22.69 33.55
N LEU A 11 -38.90 -23.13 32.28
CA LEU A 11 -37.69 -23.07 31.46
C LEU A 11 -37.58 -21.65 30.90
N THR A 12 -36.86 -20.76 31.59
CA THR A 12 -36.52 -19.44 31.05
C THR A 12 -35.40 -19.60 30.03
N LEU A 13 -35.75 -19.67 28.74
CA LEU A 13 -34.81 -19.45 27.65
C LEU A 13 -34.43 -17.96 27.64
N VAL A 14 -33.28 -17.63 28.21
CA VAL A 14 -32.64 -16.32 27.99
C VAL A 14 -31.95 -16.39 26.64
N THR A 15 -32.65 -15.99 25.58
CA THR A 15 -32.01 -15.73 24.29
C THR A 15 -31.24 -14.41 24.40
N ASN A 16 -29.96 -14.50 24.75
CA ASN A 16 -28.99 -13.42 24.53
C ASN A 16 -28.91 -13.17 23.02
N SER A 17 -29.76 -12.26 22.54
CA SER A 17 -29.70 -11.74 21.19
C SER A 17 -28.64 -10.66 21.17
N SER A 18 -27.37 -11.08 21.08
CA SER A 18 -26.29 -10.18 20.70
C SER A 18 -26.60 -9.69 19.29
N LEU A 19 -27.24 -8.52 19.17
CA LEU A 19 -27.38 -7.81 17.90
C LEU A 19 -25.97 -7.37 17.48
N ILE A 20 -25.24 -8.28 16.81
CA ILE A 20 -24.10 -7.91 16.00
C ILE A 20 -24.72 -7.14 14.83
N SER A 21 -24.77 -5.81 14.94
CA SER A 21 -25.14 -4.93 13.83
C SER A 21 -24.03 -5.03 12.79
N THR A 22 -24.11 -6.04 11.92
CA THR A 22 -23.30 -6.06 10.72
C THR A 22 -23.64 -4.81 9.93
N ALA A 23 -22.66 -3.94 9.69
CA ALA A 23 -22.79 -2.81 8.79
C ALA A 23 -23.17 -3.36 7.40
N GLN A 24 -24.46 -3.38 7.11
CA GLN A 24 -24.96 -3.69 5.78
C GLN A 24 -24.67 -2.45 4.93
N ALA A 25 -23.99 -2.65 3.80
CA ALA A 25 -23.80 -1.57 2.84
C ALA A 25 -25.17 -0.99 2.46
N GLU A 26 -25.40 0.28 2.78
CA GLU A 26 -26.67 0.93 2.45
C GLU A 26 -26.87 0.94 0.93
N ILE A 27 -28.07 0.57 0.49
CA ILE A 27 -28.45 0.66 -0.91
C ILE A 27 -28.72 2.14 -1.22
N ILE A 28 -27.71 2.83 -1.75
CA ILE A 28 -27.82 4.24 -2.15
C ILE A 28 -28.32 4.30 -3.60
N ALA A 29 -29.39 5.05 -3.85
CA ALA A 29 -29.89 5.29 -5.20
C ALA A 29 -28.79 5.94 -6.07
N PRO A 30 -28.59 5.53 -7.34
CA PRO A 30 -27.49 6.05 -8.18
C PRO A 30 -27.42 7.58 -8.27
N ALA A 31 -28.57 8.26 -8.33
CA ALA A 31 -28.63 9.73 -8.36
C ALA A 31 -28.06 10.40 -7.09
N ASN A 32 -28.21 9.72 -5.96
CA ASN A 32 -27.77 10.17 -4.64
C ASN A 32 -26.38 9.64 -4.26
N ASN A 33 -25.75 8.82 -5.10
CA ASN A 33 -24.43 8.28 -4.81
C ASN A 33 -23.35 9.27 -5.28
N ALA A 34 -22.51 9.72 -4.34
CA ALA A 34 -21.35 10.58 -4.58
C ALA A 34 -20.08 9.78 -4.94
N CYS A 35 -20.13 8.46 -4.83
CA CYS A 35 -19.02 7.54 -5.04
C CYS A 35 -19.15 6.74 -6.34
N GLN A 36 -18.01 6.33 -6.89
CA GLN A 36 -17.89 5.37 -7.97
C GLN A 36 -18.01 3.93 -7.43
N SER A 37 -18.49 3.02 -8.28
CA SER A 37 -18.75 1.63 -7.90
C SER A 37 -17.48 0.85 -7.55
N GLN A 38 -17.68 -0.26 -6.83
CA GLN A 38 -16.61 -1.13 -6.33
C GLN A 38 -16.21 -2.18 -7.37
N GLY A 39 -14.93 -2.57 -7.34
CA GLY A 39 -14.47 -3.71 -8.11
C GLY A 39 -13.05 -4.10 -7.70
N ILE A 40 -12.08 -3.60 -8.44
CA ILE A 40 -10.67 -3.96 -8.32
C ILE A 40 -9.84 -2.72 -8.01
N VAL A 41 -8.91 -2.83 -7.06
CA VAL A 41 -7.82 -1.88 -6.95
C VAL A 41 -6.64 -2.38 -7.76
N PHE A 42 -6.18 -1.55 -8.69
CA PHE A 42 -4.93 -1.71 -9.43
C PHE A 42 -3.85 -0.88 -8.71
N GLY A 43 -3.06 -1.54 -7.86
CA GLY A 43 -2.00 -0.93 -7.09
C GLY A 43 -0.67 -0.94 -7.84
N PHE A 44 -0.18 0.23 -8.27
CA PHE A 44 1.09 0.35 -9.00
C PHE A 44 2.26 0.68 -8.06
N LEU A 45 3.34 -0.10 -8.15
CA LEU A 45 4.60 0.15 -7.45
C LEU A 45 5.70 0.55 -8.45
N ASN A 46 6.18 1.80 -8.37
CA ASN A 46 7.17 2.33 -9.29
C ASN A 46 8.59 1.80 -9.04
N GLY A 47 9.43 1.81 -10.09
CA GLY A 47 10.87 1.54 -9.97
C GLY A 47 11.62 2.61 -9.17
N VAL A 48 12.89 2.34 -8.80
CA VAL A 48 13.69 3.37 -8.15
C VAL A 48 14.13 4.45 -9.14
N ARG A 49 14.50 5.64 -8.63
CA ARG A 49 14.81 6.83 -9.44
C ARG A 49 13.67 7.31 -10.35
N THR A 50 12.42 7.02 -9.97
CA THR A 50 11.21 7.52 -10.63
C THR A 50 10.61 8.62 -9.78
N THR A 51 10.46 9.82 -10.31
CA THR A 51 9.80 10.93 -9.58
C THR A 51 8.31 10.65 -9.41
N SER A 52 7.66 11.27 -8.42
CA SER A 52 6.21 11.14 -8.24
C SER A 52 5.43 11.53 -9.50
N ALA A 53 5.87 12.56 -10.22
CA ALA A 53 5.25 12.95 -11.50
C ALA A 53 5.40 11.87 -12.59
N GLN A 54 6.56 11.21 -12.67
CA GLN A 54 6.78 10.10 -13.60
C GLN A 54 5.97 8.86 -13.20
N ALA A 55 5.90 8.55 -11.91
CA ALA A 55 5.13 7.42 -11.39
C ALA A 55 3.63 7.59 -11.66
N ASN A 56 3.09 8.79 -11.42
CA ASN A 56 1.71 9.14 -11.76
C ASN A 56 1.47 9.10 -13.28
N LYS A 57 2.43 9.56 -14.10
CA LYS A 57 2.34 9.43 -15.55
C LYS A 57 2.26 7.96 -15.98
N ASN A 58 3.06 7.08 -15.38
CA ASN A 58 3.00 5.65 -15.65
C ASN A 58 1.64 5.05 -15.25
N LEU A 59 1.11 5.41 -14.08
CA LEU A 59 -0.22 5.00 -13.63
C LEU A 59 -1.32 5.46 -14.60
N TYR A 60 -1.25 6.69 -15.08
CA TYR A 60 -2.16 7.22 -16.09
C TYR A 60 -2.13 6.41 -17.39
N TYR A 61 -0.95 5.98 -17.87
CA TYR A 61 -0.87 5.12 -19.05
C TYR A 61 -1.44 3.71 -18.80
N LEU A 62 -1.29 3.17 -17.58
CA LEU A 62 -1.93 1.91 -17.19
C LEU A 62 -3.46 2.05 -17.18
N GLU A 63 -3.99 3.14 -16.64
CA GLU A 63 -5.43 3.47 -16.69
C GLU A 63 -5.92 3.58 -18.14
N LYS A 64 -5.21 4.30 -19.01
CA LYS A 64 -5.56 4.39 -20.43
C LYS A 64 -5.48 3.07 -21.18
N LEU A 65 -4.59 2.18 -20.75
CA LEU A 65 -4.38 0.90 -21.40
C LEU A 65 -5.50 -0.10 -21.06
N TYR A 66 -5.91 -0.15 -19.80
CA TYR A 66 -6.84 -1.16 -19.29
C TYR A 66 -8.25 -0.63 -19.00
N GLY A 67 -8.47 0.68 -19.06
CA GLY A 67 -9.76 1.33 -18.85
C GLY A 67 -10.19 1.33 -17.39
N ASN A 68 -11.39 1.86 -17.12
CA ASN A 68 -11.91 2.01 -15.74
C ASN A 68 -12.88 0.91 -15.35
N THR A 69 -13.03 -0.11 -16.18
CA THR A 69 -13.92 -1.26 -15.94
C THR A 69 -13.28 -2.55 -16.43
N THR A 70 -13.39 -3.61 -15.65
CA THR A 70 -12.98 -4.96 -16.05
C THR A 70 -13.88 -5.49 -17.17
N PRO A 71 -13.47 -6.56 -17.88
CA PRO A 71 -14.35 -7.23 -18.84
C PRO A 71 -15.69 -7.72 -18.26
N LYS A 72 -15.76 -7.92 -16.93
CA LYS A 72 -16.98 -8.31 -16.20
C LYS A 72 -17.82 -7.10 -15.76
N GLY A 73 -17.43 -5.88 -16.10
CA GLY A 73 -18.13 -4.64 -15.75
C GLY A 73 -17.84 -4.12 -14.34
N GLU A 74 -16.85 -4.69 -13.63
CA GLU A 74 -16.45 -4.19 -12.31
C GLU A 74 -15.58 -2.94 -12.46
N ALA A 75 -15.78 -1.92 -11.62
CA ALA A 75 -14.94 -0.72 -11.67
C ALA A 75 -13.48 -1.01 -11.28
N ILE A 76 -12.55 -0.31 -11.91
CA ILE A 76 -11.11 -0.39 -11.60
C ILE A 76 -10.67 0.94 -10.98
N LYS A 77 -10.13 0.87 -9.77
CA LYS A 77 -9.52 1.98 -9.06
C LYS A 77 -8.00 1.90 -9.18
N TYR A 78 -7.38 2.91 -9.77
CA TYR A 78 -5.93 2.97 -9.92
C TYR A 78 -5.32 3.75 -8.75
N GLU A 79 -4.38 3.12 -8.02
CA GLU A 79 -3.69 3.76 -6.91
C GLU A 79 -2.18 3.56 -7.02
N LEU A 80 -1.42 4.62 -6.74
CA LEU A 80 0.03 4.60 -6.70
C LEU A 80 0.49 4.27 -5.28
N LEU A 81 1.15 3.13 -5.09
CA LEU A 81 1.98 2.88 -3.91
C LEU A 81 3.38 3.42 -4.23
N TYR A 82 3.56 4.72 -3.98
CA TYR A 82 4.78 5.40 -4.36
C TYR A 82 5.95 4.92 -3.50
N ASN A 83 7.07 4.62 -4.16
CA ASN A 83 8.34 4.31 -3.50
C ASN A 83 9.18 5.60 -3.51
N GLN A 84 9.39 6.23 -2.35
CA GLN A 84 10.14 7.49 -2.24
C GLN A 84 11.63 7.25 -2.44
N THR A 85 12.16 7.71 -3.57
CA THR A 85 13.54 7.37 -3.97
C THR A 85 14.58 8.43 -3.59
N ASN A 86 14.21 9.57 -3.01
CA ASN A 86 15.16 10.68 -2.79
C ASN A 86 16.25 10.37 -1.77
N GLY A 87 15.98 9.67 -0.66
CA GLY A 87 17.04 9.23 0.27
C GLY A 87 17.62 7.86 -0.04
N PHE A 88 16.93 7.06 -0.87
CA PHE A 88 17.50 5.85 -1.45
C PHE A 88 18.57 6.21 -2.49
N SER A 89 18.43 7.34 -3.21
CA SER A 89 19.41 7.84 -4.19
C SER A 89 20.76 8.16 -3.55
N ASP A 90 20.81 8.99 -2.51
CA ASP A 90 22.08 9.34 -1.83
C ASP A 90 22.75 8.12 -1.19
N PHE A 91 21.96 7.20 -0.65
CA PHE A 91 22.47 6.01 0.01
C PHE A 91 22.94 4.95 -1.00
N VAL A 92 22.21 4.76 -2.10
CA VAL A 92 22.64 3.96 -3.26
C VAL A 92 23.89 4.55 -3.87
N GLU A 93 23.97 5.87 -4.00
CA GLU A 93 25.13 6.58 -4.54
C GLU A 93 26.37 6.40 -3.65
N VAL A 94 26.25 6.54 -2.32
CA VAL A 94 27.36 6.28 -1.38
C VAL A 94 27.73 4.79 -1.33
N PHE A 95 26.75 3.89 -1.39
CA PHE A 95 26.99 2.44 -1.46
C PHE A 95 27.72 2.06 -2.75
N GLU A 96 27.25 2.56 -3.90
CA GLU A 96 27.89 2.37 -5.20
C GLU A 96 29.29 3.00 -5.22
N GLN A 97 29.46 4.21 -4.70
CA GLN A 97 30.75 4.90 -4.64
C GLN A 97 31.77 4.11 -3.81
N ARG A 98 31.40 3.61 -2.63
CA ARG A 98 32.31 2.80 -1.79
C ARG A 98 32.56 1.40 -2.34
N LEU A 99 31.60 0.76 -3.01
CA LEU A 99 31.83 -0.49 -3.73
C LEU A 99 32.82 -0.29 -4.89
N LEU A 100 32.68 0.82 -5.62
CA LEU A 100 33.54 1.19 -6.74
C LEU A 100 34.97 1.56 -6.32
N GLU A 101 35.14 2.24 -5.19
CA GLU A 101 36.46 2.59 -4.61
C GLU A 101 37.30 1.35 -4.22
N GLN A 102 36.65 0.22 -3.90
CA GLN A 102 37.31 -1.00 -3.43
C GLN A 102 37.41 -2.10 -4.50
N SER A 103 36.46 -2.17 -5.43
CA SER A 103 36.55 -3.05 -6.60
C SER A 103 35.58 -2.62 -7.72
N PRO A 104 36.10 -2.25 -8.91
CA PRO A 104 35.28 -1.90 -10.07
C PRO A 104 34.31 -3.01 -10.52
N VAL A 105 34.58 -4.26 -10.15
CA VAL A 105 33.77 -5.46 -10.47
C VAL A 105 32.45 -5.48 -9.70
N LEU A 106 32.29 -4.61 -8.69
CA LEU A 106 31.13 -4.57 -7.80
C LEU A 106 30.20 -3.38 -8.09
N LYS A 107 30.29 -2.77 -9.28
CA LYS A 107 29.32 -1.76 -9.71
C LYS A 107 27.91 -2.36 -9.85
N GLY A 108 26.90 -1.77 -9.22
CA GLY A 108 25.49 -2.16 -9.36
C GLY A 108 25.03 -3.39 -8.56
N ARG A 109 25.78 -3.80 -7.53
CA ARG A 109 25.57 -5.01 -6.70
C ARG A 109 24.57 -4.82 -5.55
N PHE A 110 23.37 -4.36 -5.86
CA PHE A 110 22.34 -4.02 -4.87
C PHE A 110 21.82 -5.23 -4.07
N GLU A 111 22.06 -6.44 -4.52
CA GLU A 111 21.69 -7.69 -3.84
C GLU A 111 22.41 -7.89 -2.49
N LEU A 112 23.66 -7.45 -2.38
CA LEU A 112 24.45 -7.50 -1.13
C LEU A 112 23.85 -6.62 -0.04
N PHE A 113 23.23 -5.52 -0.45
CA PHE A 113 22.55 -4.60 0.46
C PHE A 113 21.28 -5.22 1.06
N PHE A 114 20.55 -6.04 0.30
CA PHE A 114 19.28 -6.63 0.78
C PHE A 114 19.48 -7.90 1.61
N GLU A 115 20.51 -8.69 1.34
CA GLU A 115 20.89 -9.81 2.22
C GLU A 115 21.30 -9.32 3.61
N ALA A 116 22.00 -8.20 3.66
CA ALA A 116 22.37 -7.52 4.90
C ALA A 116 21.16 -7.06 5.72
N ILE A 117 20.10 -6.57 5.06
CA ILE A 117 18.86 -6.11 5.73
C ILE A 117 18.02 -7.28 6.22
N ARG A 118 18.01 -8.40 5.49
CA ARG A 118 17.19 -9.59 5.83
C ARG A 118 17.86 -10.53 6.83
N GLY A 119 19.16 -10.33 7.10
CA GLY A 119 19.93 -11.20 7.99
C GLY A 119 20.20 -12.60 7.41
N GLU A 120 20.09 -12.76 6.09
CA GLU A 120 20.28 -14.04 5.41
C GLU A 120 21.69 -14.11 4.78
N GLY A 121 22.55 -15.00 5.27
CA GLY A 121 24.00 -15.03 4.99
C GLY A 121 24.46 -15.83 3.77
N GLY A 122 23.55 -16.41 2.99
CA GLY A 122 23.89 -17.46 2.02
C GLY A 122 24.88 -17.09 0.90
N PHE A 123 25.01 -15.82 0.54
CA PHE A 123 25.92 -15.34 -0.50
C PHE A 123 27.11 -14.55 0.07
N LEU A 124 26.95 -13.84 1.18
CA LEU A 124 28.05 -13.37 2.04
C LEU A 124 29.00 -14.53 2.43
N ASP A 125 28.45 -15.69 2.77
CA ASP A 125 29.22 -16.88 3.12
C ASP A 125 29.93 -17.51 1.90
N LYS A 126 29.38 -17.35 0.70
CA LYS A 126 30.04 -17.78 -0.55
C LYS A 126 31.16 -16.80 -0.94
N ILE A 127 30.96 -15.50 -0.74
CA ILE A 127 32.01 -14.50 -0.93
C ILE A 127 33.15 -14.67 0.09
N LYS A 128 32.83 -14.98 1.36
CA LYS A 128 33.80 -15.36 2.41
C LYS A 128 34.72 -16.50 1.97
N LYS A 129 34.19 -17.47 1.22
CA LYS A 129 34.94 -18.62 0.72
C LYS A 129 35.79 -18.31 -0.52
N ILE A 130 35.34 -17.41 -1.40
CA ILE A 130 35.96 -17.17 -2.71
C ILE A 130 36.91 -15.96 -2.69
N ALA A 131 36.62 -14.95 -1.87
CA ALA A 131 37.38 -13.69 -1.81
C ALA A 131 37.44 -13.16 -0.36
N PRO A 132 38.32 -13.69 0.50
CA PRO A 132 38.38 -13.34 1.92
C PRO A 132 38.70 -11.86 2.19
N ARG A 133 39.36 -11.18 1.24
CA ARG A 133 39.61 -9.74 1.31
C ARG A 133 38.33 -8.92 1.10
N LEU A 134 37.45 -9.36 0.19
CA LEU A 134 36.13 -8.79 -0.04
C LEU A 134 35.21 -9.04 1.16
N ALA A 135 35.31 -10.19 1.81
CA ALA A 135 34.56 -10.50 3.01
C ALA A 135 34.91 -9.61 4.21
N LYS A 136 36.19 -9.28 4.43
CA LYS A 136 36.58 -8.29 5.47
C LYS A 136 36.02 -6.89 5.20
N THR A 137 35.96 -6.49 3.93
CA THR A 137 35.35 -5.22 3.50
C THR A 137 33.84 -5.23 3.74
N LEU A 138 33.17 -6.34 3.41
CA LEU A 138 31.75 -6.51 3.68
C LEU A 138 31.45 -6.61 5.17
N ASP A 139 32.23 -7.33 5.97
CA ASP A 139 32.07 -7.38 7.43
C ASP A 139 32.29 -5.99 8.07
N SER A 140 33.28 -5.22 7.59
CA SER A 140 33.47 -3.83 8.03
C SER A 140 32.29 -2.93 7.64
N PHE A 141 31.72 -3.13 6.45
CA PHE A 141 30.49 -2.45 6.03
C PHE A 141 29.28 -2.91 6.86
N MET A 142 29.15 -4.19 7.18
CA MET A 142 28.10 -4.75 8.04
C MET A 142 28.17 -4.20 9.45
N GLU A 143 29.36 -3.96 9.99
CA GLU A 143 29.55 -3.30 11.28
C GLU A 143 29.28 -1.79 11.21
N ILE A 144 29.61 -1.12 10.10
CA ILE A 144 29.19 0.27 9.84
C ILE A 144 27.67 0.35 9.64
N GLN A 145 27.03 -0.65 9.03
CA GLN A 145 25.59 -0.77 8.85
C GLN A 145 24.89 -1.08 10.16
N LYS A 146 25.35 -2.03 10.97
CA LYS A 146 24.81 -2.25 12.32
C LYS A 146 24.94 -0.99 13.15
N LYS A 147 26.07 -0.29 13.07
CA LYS A 147 26.23 1.02 13.73
C LYS A 147 25.31 2.06 13.13
N TRP A 148 25.10 2.12 11.82
CA TRP A 148 24.17 3.06 11.17
C TRP A 148 22.71 2.75 11.51
N ILE A 149 22.30 1.48 11.47
CA ILE A 149 20.98 0.96 11.87
C ILE A 149 20.76 1.25 13.35
N ILE A 150 21.72 0.91 14.23
CA ILE A 150 21.64 1.20 15.66
C ILE A 150 21.64 2.71 15.88
N GLU A 151 22.53 3.50 15.27
CA GLU A 151 22.57 4.97 15.40
C GLU A 151 21.32 5.65 14.83
N LYS A 152 20.66 5.11 13.80
CA LYS A 152 19.43 5.66 13.21
C LYS A 152 18.16 5.14 13.87
N LEU A 153 18.18 3.97 14.49
CA LEU A 153 17.09 3.43 15.31
C LEU A 153 17.15 3.95 16.77
N THR A 154 18.32 4.39 17.25
CA THR A 154 18.51 4.88 18.63
C THR A 154 18.77 6.38 18.76
N LYS A 155 19.01 7.12 17.65
CA LYS A 155 18.96 8.59 17.65
C LYS A 155 17.80 9.09 16.78
N PRO A 156 16.96 9.99 17.28
CA PRO A 156 15.82 10.48 16.53
C PRO A 156 16.28 11.30 15.32
N SER A 157 15.83 10.85 14.14
CA SER A 157 15.80 11.53 12.84
C SER A 157 16.98 11.40 11.86
N LYS A 158 16.58 11.17 10.59
CA LYS A 158 17.25 11.41 9.30
C LYS A 158 18.02 10.25 8.61
N ASN A 159 17.40 9.09 8.36
CA ASN A 159 17.15 8.67 6.96
C ASN A 159 16.01 7.60 6.89
N PRO A 160 14.74 8.05 6.87
CA PRO A 160 13.53 7.29 7.25
C PRO A 160 12.65 6.77 6.09
N LEU A 161 13.11 6.83 4.83
CA LEU A 161 12.21 6.80 3.67
C LEU A 161 11.70 5.42 3.24
N THR A 162 12.52 4.37 3.27
CA THR A 162 12.07 3.00 2.87
C THR A 162 11.14 2.36 3.89
N LEU A 163 11.36 2.56 5.20
CA LEU A 163 10.46 2.03 6.23
C LEU A 163 9.14 2.78 6.27
N ALA A 164 9.16 4.10 6.03
CA ALA A 164 7.94 4.89 5.87
C ALA A 164 7.12 4.39 4.67
N ASP A 165 7.76 4.13 3.52
CA ASP A 165 7.08 3.57 2.34
C ASP A 165 6.41 2.22 2.67
N TYR A 166 7.12 1.30 3.33
CA TYR A 166 6.51 0.02 3.74
C TYR A 166 5.30 0.21 4.67
N LYS A 167 5.41 1.07 5.68
CA LYS A 167 4.30 1.36 6.61
C LYS A 167 3.12 2.02 5.88
N GLU A 168 3.40 2.90 4.93
CA GLU A 168 2.39 3.56 4.10
C GLU A 168 1.65 2.55 3.20
N HIS A 169 2.39 1.63 2.55
CA HIS A 169 1.78 0.57 1.75
C HIS A 169 0.96 -0.38 2.62
N GLN A 170 1.47 -0.76 3.79
CA GLN A 170 0.76 -1.65 4.73
C GLN A 170 -0.56 -1.03 5.19
N THR A 171 -0.54 0.23 5.62
CA THR A 171 -1.76 0.96 6.02
C THR A 171 -2.78 0.99 4.89
N ARG A 172 -2.30 1.16 3.64
CA ARG A 172 -3.20 1.20 2.50
C ARG A 172 -3.80 -0.17 2.18
N ILE A 173 -3.00 -1.21 2.28
CA ILE A 173 -3.43 -2.60 2.12
C ILE A 173 -4.43 -3.00 3.21
N ASP A 174 -4.20 -2.58 4.45
CA ASP A 174 -5.18 -2.77 5.54
C ASP A 174 -6.51 -2.14 5.14
N THR A 175 -6.50 -0.90 4.65
CA THR A 175 -7.72 -0.24 4.17
C THR A 175 -8.41 -1.05 3.06
N TRP A 176 -7.66 -1.53 2.07
CA TRP A 176 -8.26 -2.31 0.97
C TRP A 176 -8.84 -3.65 1.43
N ALA A 177 -8.19 -4.30 2.39
CA ALA A 177 -8.70 -5.52 3.00
C ALA A 177 -9.99 -5.26 3.77
N LEU A 178 -10.01 -4.22 4.60
CA LEU A 178 -11.19 -3.83 5.38
C LEU A 178 -12.38 -3.49 4.46
N GLU A 179 -12.16 -2.65 3.45
CA GLU A 179 -13.16 -2.19 2.48
C GLU A 179 -13.58 -3.29 1.46
N GLY A 180 -12.97 -4.48 1.54
CA GLY A 180 -13.35 -5.65 0.74
C GLY A 180 -13.00 -5.56 -0.75
N TYR A 181 -11.88 -4.93 -1.11
CA TYR A 181 -11.43 -4.87 -2.51
C TYR A 181 -10.73 -6.14 -2.96
N LYS A 182 -10.91 -6.47 -4.24
CA LYS A 182 -9.97 -7.29 -5.01
C LYS A 182 -8.72 -6.47 -5.29
N VAL A 183 -7.53 -7.03 -5.09
CA VAL A 183 -6.26 -6.30 -5.24
C VAL A 183 -5.39 -6.92 -6.32
N LEU A 184 -5.04 -6.12 -7.33
CA LEU A 184 -3.98 -6.44 -8.29
C LEU A 184 -2.80 -5.51 -8.03
N LEU A 185 -1.71 -6.06 -7.51
CA LEU A 185 -0.44 -5.36 -7.41
C LEU A 185 0.33 -5.49 -8.73
N PHE A 186 0.89 -4.39 -9.21
CA PHE A 186 1.64 -4.32 -10.45
C PHE A 186 2.94 -3.55 -10.20
N ALA A 187 4.08 -4.20 -10.40
CA ALA A 187 5.37 -3.62 -10.05
C ALA A 187 6.34 -3.63 -11.21
N HIS A 188 7.11 -2.55 -11.36
CA HIS A 188 8.14 -2.44 -12.39
C HIS A 188 9.53 -2.29 -11.78
N SER A 189 10.52 -2.97 -12.37
CA SER A 189 11.94 -2.80 -12.05
C SER A 189 12.26 -3.07 -10.57
N GLN A 190 12.98 -2.17 -9.90
CA GLN A 190 13.26 -2.25 -8.47
C GLN A 190 12.03 -2.06 -7.58
N GLY A 191 10.89 -1.60 -8.12
CA GLY A 191 9.61 -1.55 -7.38
C GLY A 191 9.16 -2.94 -6.93
N ASN A 192 9.64 -3.99 -7.60
CA ASN A 192 9.41 -5.39 -7.21
C ASN A 192 10.02 -5.75 -5.83
N LEU A 193 10.96 -4.96 -5.32
CA LEU A 193 11.51 -5.09 -3.97
C LEU A 193 10.50 -4.70 -2.89
N PHE A 194 9.61 -3.75 -3.20
CA PHE A 194 8.51 -3.32 -2.33
C PHE A 194 7.27 -4.20 -2.55
N ALA A 195 7.06 -4.64 -3.79
CA ALA A 195 5.87 -5.40 -4.16
C ALA A 195 5.79 -6.78 -3.49
N ASN A 196 6.93 -7.45 -3.30
CA ASN A 196 6.97 -8.73 -2.60
C ASN A 196 6.54 -8.60 -1.13
N PRO A 197 7.16 -7.74 -0.30
CA PRO A 197 6.67 -7.46 1.05
C PRO A 197 5.21 -6.98 1.09
N ALA A 198 4.80 -6.11 0.18
CA ALA A 198 3.41 -5.64 0.09
C ALA A 198 2.43 -6.79 -0.16
N TYR A 199 2.75 -7.67 -1.13
CA TYR A 199 1.95 -8.87 -1.39
C TYR A 199 1.92 -9.80 -0.19
N GLN A 200 3.06 -10.09 0.43
CA GLN A 200 3.11 -10.95 1.62
C GLN A 200 2.30 -10.38 2.78
N TYR A 201 2.34 -9.06 2.99
CA TYR A 201 1.50 -8.40 3.97
C TYR A 201 0.02 -8.52 3.63
N ALA A 202 -0.37 -8.25 2.38
CA ALA A 202 -1.75 -8.40 1.92
C ALA A 202 -2.28 -9.82 2.17
N ARG A 203 -1.44 -10.84 1.96
CA ARG A 203 -1.78 -12.25 2.23
C ARG A 203 -2.04 -12.58 3.70
N THR A 204 -1.65 -11.70 4.64
CA THR A 204 -2.02 -11.81 6.06
C THR A 204 -3.36 -11.14 6.38
N LYS A 205 -3.90 -10.33 5.46
CA LYS A 205 -5.08 -9.48 5.66
C LYS A 205 -6.28 -9.88 4.81
N MET A 206 -6.04 -10.53 3.68
CA MET A 206 -7.09 -10.99 2.77
C MET A 206 -6.75 -12.37 2.20
N ASP A 207 -7.77 -13.04 1.68
CA ASP A 207 -7.65 -14.37 1.11
C ASP A 207 -6.74 -14.40 -0.11
N ALA A 208 -6.20 -15.60 -0.34
CA ALA A 208 -5.30 -15.89 -1.43
C ALA A 208 -5.84 -15.53 -2.81
N SER A 209 -7.13 -15.74 -3.00
CA SER A 209 -7.85 -15.47 -4.25
C SER A 209 -8.21 -14.00 -4.41
N SER A 210 -8.07 -13.18 -3.36
CA SER A 210 -8.40 -11.75 -3.36
C SER A 210 -7.23 -10.84 -3.72
N VAL A 211 -6.00 -11.37 -3.78
CA VAL A 211 -4.81 -10.60 -4.16
C VAL A 211 -3.91 -11.33 -5.14
N GLN A 212 -3.45 -10.63 -6.17
CA GLN A 212 -2.46 -11.12 -7.13
C GLN A 212 -1.36 -10.07 -7.35
N LEU A 213 -0.18 -10.53 -7.81
CA LEU A 213 0.96 -9.69 -8.11
C LEU A 213 1.49 -9.99 -9.53
N ILE A 214 1.71 -8.95 -10.32
CA ILE A 214 2.39 -9.00 -11.62
C ILE A 214 3.73 -8.28 -11.52
N HIS A 215 4.79 -9.00 -11.88
CA HIS A 215 6.17 -8.53 -11.86
C HIS A 215 6.64 -8.16 -13.27
N ILE A 216 6.97 -6.90 -13.49
CA ILE A 216 7.57 -6.42 -14.75
C ILE A 216 9.04 -6.07 -14.50
N ALA A 217 9.93 -6.63 -15.31
CA ALA A 217 11.37 -6.42 -15.18
C ALA A 217 11.90 -6.62 -13.74
N PRO A 218 11.55 -7.71 -13.02
CA PRO A 218 11.85 -7.82 -11.60
C PRO A 218 13.35 -7.78 -11.32
N ALA A 219 13.77 -6.85 -10.45
CA ALA A 219 15.11 -6.79 -9.89
C ALA A 219 15.30 -7.72 -8.67
N SER A 220 14.29 -8.53 -8.33
CA SER A 220 14.31 -9.52 -7.26
C SER A 220 14.23 -10.93 -7.85
N LEU A 221 14.99 -11.87 -7.29
CA LEU A 221 14.88 -13.30 -7.62
C LEU A 221 13.49 -13.86 -7.33
N ILE A 222 12.90 -13.44 -6.21
CA ILE A 222 11.62 -13.97 -5.75
C ILE A 222 10.52 -13.28 -6.54
N THR A 223 9.66 -14.09 -7.15
CA THR A 223 8.43 -13.64 -7.80
C THR A 223 7.27 -14.38 -7.15
N ASN A 224 6.40 -13.64 -6.46
CA ASN A 224 5.21 -14.21 -5.79
C ASN A 224 3.99 -14.25 -6.73
N GLY A 225 4.20 -13.97 -8.01
CA GLY A 225 3.20 -14.01 -9.05
C GLY A 225 3.82 -14.06 -10.44
N LYS A 226 3.03 -13.80 -11.48
CA LYS A 226 3.49 -13.88 -12.87
C LYS A 226 4.54 -12.81 -13.14
N HIS A 227 5.58 -13.15 -13.91
CA HIS A 227 6.61 -12.19 -14.31
C HIS A 227 6.81 -12.10 -15.81
N VAL A 228 7.31 -10.94 -16.23
CA VAL A 228 7.73 -10.63 -17.59
C VAL A 228 9.08 -9.93 -17.57
N LEU A 229 10.02 -10.41 -18.38
CA LEU A 229 11.37 -9.88 -18.51
C LEU A 229 11.89 -10.03 -19.95
N ALA A 230 12.29 -8.92 -20.55
CA ALA A 230 12.83 -8.87 -21.90
C ALA A 230 14.30 -9.33 -21.99
N ASP A 231 14.66 -10.01 -23.07
CA ASP A 231 16.01 -10.54 -23.32
C ASP A 231 17.08 -9.46 -23.49
N LYS A 232 16.70 -8.25 -23.94
CA LYS A 232 17.59 -7.09 -24.13
C LYS A 232 17.35 -5.98 -23.11
N ASP A 233 16.78 -6.32 -21.96
CA ASP A 233 16.74 -5.44 -20.79
C ASP A 233 18.15 -5.38 -20.16
N LEU A 234 18.92 -4.36 -20.53
CA LEU A 234 20.30 -4.20 -20.10
C LEU A 234 20.43 -3.90 -18.60
N VAL A 235 19.39 -3.34 -17.98
CA VAL A 235 19.39 -3.06 -16.54
C VAL A 235 19.30 -4.36 -15.77
N ILE A 236 18.30 -5.19 -16.06
CA ILE A 236 18.09 -6.46 -15.34
C ILE A 236 19.10 -7.52 -15.75
N ASN A 237 19.53 -7.56 -17.02
CA ASN A 237 20.61 -8.47 -17.41
C ASN A 237 21.97 -8.05 -16.83
N GLY A 238 22.20 -6.76 -16.58
CA GLY A 238 23.34 -6.32 -15.79
C GLY A 238 23.36 -6.97 -14.40
N LEU A 239 22.19 -7.07 -13.75
CA LEU A 239 22.05 -7.76 -12.46
C LEU A 239 22.30 -9.28 -12.55
N ARG A 240 22.18 -9.93 -13.71
CA ARG A 240 22.51 -11.37 -13.87
C ARG A 240 23.99 -11.69 -13.70
N LEU A 241 24.87 -10.75 -14.01
CA LEU A 241 26.32 -10.94 -13.91
C LEU A 241 26.78 -11.11 -12.45
N VAL A 242 25.88 -10.82 -11.52
CA VAL A 242 26.22 -10.46 -10.16
C VAL A 242 25.24 -10.99 -9.12
N GLY A 243 24.02 -11.29 -9.52
CA GLY A 243 22.99 -11.91 -8.69
C GLY A 243 22.12 -12.83 -9.52
N GLN A 244 21.11 -13.39 -8.86
CA GLN A 244 20.09 -14.18 -9.53
C GLN A 244 18.86 -13.30 -9.76
N VAL A 245 18.39 -13.26 -11.00
CA VAL A 245 17.11 -12.65 -11.38
C VAL A 245 16.27 -13.70 -12.12
N PRO A 246 14.93 -13.54 -12.15
CA PRO A 246 14.03 -14.49 -12.81
C PRO A 246 14.42 -14.71 -14.27
N PRO A 247 14.08 -15.86 -14.89
CA PRO A 247 14.44 -16.14 -16.27
C PRO A 247 13.85 -15.11 -17.24
N ILE A 248 14.56 -14.86 -18.35
CA ILE A 248 14.02 -14.12 -19.50
C ILE A 248 12.77 -14.84 -19.98
N THR A 249 11.71 -14.08 -20.23
CA THR A 249 10.45 -14.65 -20.69
C THR A 249 10.11 -14.29 -22.13
N ASP A 250 10.74 -13.23 -22.67
CA ASP A 250 10.34 -12.63 -23.94
C ASP A 250 11.53 -12.03 -24.68
N VAL A 251 11.47 -12.05 -26.01
CA VAL A 251 12.51 -11.51 -26.90
C VAL A 251 12.02 -10.20 -27.51
N ILE A 252 12.84 -9.15 -27.46
CA ILE A 252 12.55 -7.86 -28.08
C ILE A 252 13.53 -7.54 -29.22
N PRO A 253 13.15 -6.70 -30.20
CA PRO A 253 14.05 -6.25 -31.25
C PRO A 253 15.28 -5.50 -30.70
N GLY A 254 16.36 -5.49 -31.48
CA GLY A 254 17.52 -4.61 -31.23
C GLY A 254 17.14 -3.12 -31.38
N TYR A 255 17.86 -2.23 -30.69
CA TYR A 255 17.51 -0.81 -30.54
C TYR A 255 17.08 -0.10 -31.83
N LEU A 256 17.82 -0.26 -32.93
CA LEU A 256 17.52 0.39 -34.22
C LEU A 256 16.13 0.01 -34.77
N ARG A 257 15.69 -1.22 -34.52
CA ARG A 257 14.40 -1.76 -34.96
C ARG A 257 13.28 -1.62 -33.92
N ARG A 258 13.57 -1.09 -32.72
CA ARG A 258 12.52 -0.88 -31.70
C ARG A 258 11.61 0.27 -32.12
N PRO A 259 10.27 0.09 -32.04
CA PRO A 259 9.34 1.20 -32.17
C PRO A 259 9.45 2.13 -30.96
N ALA A 260 9.03 3.39 -31.12
CA ALA A 260 8.80 4.26 -29.97
C ALA A 260 7.65 3.69 -29.13
N GLY A 261 7.71 3.85 -27.81
CA GLY A 261 6.63 3.41 -26.92
C GLY A 261 5.60 4.49 -26.63
N LEU A 262 4.83 4.29 -25.56
CA LEU A 262 3.64 5.10 -25.27
C LEU A 262 3.93 6.57 -25.02
N ASN A 263 5.16 6.92 -24.66
CA ASN A 263 5.60 8.30 -24.46
C ASN A 263 6.30 8.91 -25.69
N GLY A 264 6.25 8.23 -26.85
CA GLY A 264 6.88 8.68 -28.10
C GLY A 264 8.40 8.51 -28.15
N LYS A 265 9.02 7.87 -27.15
CA LYS A 265 10.47 7.67 -27.09
C LYS A 265 10.85 6.20 -27.32
N LYS A 266 12.06 6.00 -27.83
CA LYS A 266 12.72 4.69 -27.80
C LYS A 266 13.54 4.58 -26.52
N ASP A 267 13.69 3.36 -26.04
CA ASP A 267 14.59 3.07 -24.92
C ASP A 267 15.77 2.21 -25.38
N PHE A 268 16.97 2.78 -25.24
CA PHE A 268 18.23 2.12 -25.53
C PHE A 268 18.49 0.94 -24.58
N LEU A 269 18.16 1.11 -23.30
CA LEU A 269 18.39 0.10 -22.27
C LEU A 269 17.43 -1.09 -22.37
N GLY A 270 16.31 -0.96 -23.09
CA GLY A 270 15.35 -2.05 -23.24
C GLY A 270 14.60 -2.38 -21.93
N HIS A 271 14.47 -1.41 -21.03
CA HIS A 271 14.00 -1.57 -19.66
C HIS A 271 12.73 -0.75 -19.32
N GLY A 272 12.50 0.37 -20.02
CA GLY A 272 11.44 1.33 -19.72
C GLY A 272 10.05 0.71 -19.75
N LEU A 273 9.24 1.05 -18.75
CA LEU A 273 7.88 0.52 -18.63
C LEU A 273 7.02 0.92 -19.84
N LEU A 274 7.05 2.20 -20.24
CA LEU A 274 6.21 2.72 -21.34
C LEU A 274 6.81 2.44 -22.71
N GLU A 275 8.13 2.40 -22.80
CA GLU A 275 8.91 2.26 -24.02
C GLU A 275 8.96 0.81 -24.52
N ILE A 276 9.02 -0.14 -23.57
CA ILE A 276 9.27 -1.55 -23.85
C ILE A 276 8.11 -2.41 -23.38
N TYR A 277 7.84 -2.42 -22.08
CA TYR A 277 6.94 -3.42 -21.49
C TYR A 277 5.46 -3.14 -21.82
N LEU A 278 5.02 -1.89 -21.89
CA LEU A 278 3.65 -1.51 -22.27
C LEU A 278 3.53 -1.08 -23.74
N ASN A 279 4.58 -1.27 -24.54
CA ASN A 279 4.57 -0.86 -25.94
C ASN A 279 3.76 -1.86 -26.79
N LYS A 280 2.57 -1.46 -27.23
CA LYS A 280 1.66 -2.29 -28.05
C LYS A 280 2.26 -2.79 -29.36
N ASN A 281 3.32 -2.15 -29.85
CA ASN A 281 4.06 -2.59 -31.05
C ASN A 281 5.09 -3.68 -30.75
N LEU A 282 5.23 -4.10 -29.48
CA LEU A 282 6.06 -5.21 -29.04
C LEU A 282 5.18 -6.30 -28.43
N THR A 283 5.42 -7.55 -28.80
CA THR A 283 4.65 -8.73 -28.36
C THR A 283 4.64 -8.92 -26.84
N ILE A 284 5.69 -8.45 -26.15
CA ILE A 284 5.81 -8.50 -24.69
C ILE A 284 4.63 -7.81 -23.97
N SER A 285 4.06 -6.76 -24.57
CA SER A 285 2.93 -6.03 -23.99
C SER A 285 1.63 -6.83 -24.01
N ALA A 286 1.43 -7.68 -25.01
CA ALA A 286 0.24 -8.55 -25.10
C ALA A 286 0.21 -9.56 -23.96
N LYS A 287 1.37 -10.15 -23.63
CA LYS A 287 1.51 -11.08 -22.50
C LYS A 287 1.21 -10.43 -21.15
N ILE A 288 1.62 -9.17 -20.97
CA ILE A 288 1.29 -8.41 -19.76
C ILE A 288 -0.20 -8.13 -19.70
N ALA A 289 -0.82 -7.76 -20.83
CA ALA A 289 -2.27 -7.58 -20.90
C ALA A 289 -3.02 -8.88 -20.56
N ASP A 290 -2.57 -10.03 -21.05
CA ASP A 290 -3.15 -11.34 -20.71
C ASP A 290 -3.08 -11.63 -19.21
N TYR A 291 -1.97 -11.33 -18.55
CA TYR A 291 -1.86 -11.47 -17.09
C TYR A 291 -2.84 -10.54 -16.36
N VAL A 292 -2.93 -9.27 -16.76
CA VAL A 292 -3.86 -8.30 -16.15
C VAL A 292 -5.32 -8.74 -16.35
N HIS A 293 -5.71 -9.13 -17.56
CA HIS A 293 -7.06 -9.61 -17.85
C HIS A 293 -7.38 -10.91 -17.11
N THR A 294 -6.41 -11.83 -17.00
CA THR A 294 -6.56 -13.04 -16.19
C THR A 294 -6.80 -12.70 -14.72
N SER A 295 -6.03 -11.77 -14.16
CA SER A 295 -6.24 -11.29 -12.79
C SER A 295 -7.62 -10.69 -12.60
N PHE A 296 -8.07 -9.82 -13.51
CA PHE A 296 -9.43 -9.25 -13.45
C PHE A 296 -10.53 -10.31 -13.46
N ASN A 297 -10.32 -11.42 -14.18
CA ASN A 297 -11.30 -12.49 -14.26
C ASN A 297 -11.27 -13.45 -13.07
N THR A 298 -10.14 -13.58 -12.39
CA THR A 298 -9.90 -14.62 -11.38
C THR A 298 -9.87 -14.11 -9.95
N LEU A 299 -9.67 -12.80 -9.74
CA LEU A 299 -9.73 -12.22 -8.40
C LEU A 299 -11.14 -12.33 -7.81
N GLU A 300 -11.21 -12.87 -6.60
CA GLU A 300 -12.43 -13.06 -5.83
C GLU A 300 -12.60 -11.92 -4.81
N LYS A 301 -13.85 -11.51 -4.57
CA LYS A 301 -14.14 -10.41 -3.65
C LYS A 301 -13.97 -10.91 -2.20
N PRO A 302 -13.09 -10.32 -1.39
CA PRO A 302 -12.99 -10.67 0.03
C PRO A 302 -14.21 -10.16 0.80
N LYS A 303 -14.45 -10.73 1.98
CA LYS A 303 -15.48 -10.24 2.90
C LYS A 303 -15.09 -8.85 3.42
N ALA A 304 -15.89 -7.84 3.09
CA ALA A 304 -15.74 -6.50 3.66
C ALA A 304 -16.09 -6.51 5.16
N VAL A 305 -15.26 -5.84 5.96
CA VAL A 305 -15.47 -5.62 7.40
C VAL A 305 -15.55 -4.13 7.76
N ALA A 306 -15.19 -3.25 6.81
CA ALA A 306 -15.46 -1.82 6.85
C ALA A 306 -16.20 -1.39 5.58
N SER A 307 -16.85 -0.24 5.67
CA SER A 307 -17.56 0.40 4.59
C SER A 307 -16.65 1.35 3.84
N GLN A 308 -16.97 1.55 2.58
CA GLN A 308 -16.34 2.58 1.78
C GLN A 308 -17.05 3.91 2.00
N GLY A 309 -16.35 5.01 1.71
CA GLY A 309 -16.90 6.35 1.86
C GLY A 309 -16.50 7.30 0.73
N PHE A 310 -17.19 8.43 0.70
CA PHE A 310 -16.81 9.58 -0.11
C PHE A 310 -15.35 9.98 0.16
N PHE A 311 -14.97 9.93 1.44
CA PHE A 311 -13.60 9.73 1.89
C PHE A 311 -13.57 8.76 3.07
N THR A 312 -12.43 8.13 3.28
CA THR A 312 -12.14 7.27 4.42
C THR A 312 -10.91 7.76 5.16
N THR A 313 -10.85 7.46 6.45
CA THR A 313 -9.70 7.71 7.32
C THR A 313 -9.33 6.39 7.99
N THR A 314 -8.10 5.96 7.80
CA THR A 314 -7.58 4.71 8.38
C THR A 314 -6.39 5.03 9.26
N LEU A 315 -6.44 4.58 10.50
CA LEU A 315 -5.42 4.79 11.52
C LEU A 315 -4.76 3.46 11.85
N THR A 316 -3.43 3.42 11.84
CA THR A 316 -2.60 2.31 12.34
C THR A 316 -1.54 2.84 13.29
N TRP A 317 -0.93 1.99 14.11
CA TRP A 317 0.19 2.38 14.97
C TRP A 317 1.18 1.24 15.20
N ASP A 318 2.39 1.56 15.67
CA ASP A 318 3.47 0.58 15.81
C ASP A 318 3.61 -0.01 17.22
N GLY A 319 2.71 -0.95 17.54
CA GLY A 319 2.81 -1.88 18.66
C GLY A 319 1.84 -1.58 19.79
N ALA A 320 1.99 -2.27 20.93
CA ALA A 320 0.96 -2.28 21.98
C ALA A 320 0.50 -0.90 22.44
N GLY A 321 -0.79 -0.83 22.77
CA GLY A 321 -1.51 0.39 23.12
C GLY A 321 -2.78 0.52 22.30
N ASP A 322 -3.49 1.60 22.59
CA ASP A 322 -4.79 1.94 22.03
C ASP A 322 -4.77 3.42 21.63
N VAL A 323 -4.96 3.67 20.33
CA VAL A 323 -4.94 5.02 19.74
C VAL A 323 -6.27 5.26 19.06
N ASP A 324 -7.07 6.15 19.64
CA ASP A 324 -8.41 6.44 19.15
C ASP A 324 -8.38 7.45 18.00
N LEU A 325 -9.14 7.13 16.96
CA LEU A 325 -9.52 8.02 15.88
C LEU A 325 -10.75 8.85 16.26
N HIS A 326 -10.60 10.17 16.20
CA HIS A 326 -11.73 11.09 16.34
C HIS A 326 -11.94 11.85 15.03
N ALA A 327 -13.11 11.66 14.43
CA ALA A 327 -13.58 12.44 13.29
C ALA A 327 -14.60 13.47 13.77
N PHE A 328 -14.23 14.74 13.74
CA PHE A 328 -15.17 15.85 13.97
C PHE A 328 -15.83 16.17 12.64
N GLU A 329 -17.06 15.72 12.44
CA GLU A 329 -17.92 16.18 11.36
C GLU A 329 -18.36 17.64 11.61
N PRO A 330 -18.92 18.34 10.60
CA PRO A 330 -19.35 19.73 10.77
C PRO A 330 -20.31 19.98 11.94
N SER A 331 -21.06 18.95 12.36
CA SER A 331 -22.09 19.06 13.38
C SER A 331 -21.84 18.24 14.65
N MET A 332 -20.88 17.30 14.65
CA MET A 332 -20.66 16.40 15.78
C MET A 332 -19.33 15.66 15.73
N GLN A 333 -18.95 15.05 16.85
CA GLN A 333 -17.78 14.20 16.94
C GLN A 333 -18.16 12.72 16.83
N VAL A 334 -17.40 11.98 16.04
CA VAL A 334 -17.49 10.54 15.81
C VAL A 334 -16.20 9.89 16.35
N PHE A 335 -16.37 8.91 17.24
CA PHE A 335 -15.30 8.14 17.89
C PHE A 335 -15.91 6.92 18.60
N TYR A 336 -15.13 6.05 19.23
CA TYR A 336 -15.62 4.75 19.73
C TYR A 336 -16.88 4.81 20.65
N LYS A 337 -17.02 5.83 21.52
CA LYS A 337 -18.23 6.00 22.37
C LYS A 337 -19.45 6.53 21.60
N ASN A 338 -19.22 7.19 20.48
CA ASN A 338 -20.27 7.73 19.61
C ASN A 338 -19.90 7.46 18.14
N PRO A 339 -19.98 6.19 17.69
CA PRO A 339 -19.44 5.79 16.40
C PRO A 339 -20.30 6.26 15.22
N GLN A 340 -21.55 6.67 15.46
CA GLN A 340 -22.46 7.15 14.42
C GLN A 340 -22.47 8.68 14.34
N GLY A 341 -22.02 9.20 13.20
CA GLY A 341 -22.13 10.60 12.82
C GLY A 341 -23.43 10.93 12.07
N ARG A 342 -23.57 12.18 11.64
CA ARG A 342 -24.60 12.59 10.67
C ARG A 342 -24.20 12.19 9.25
N ALA A 343 -22.92 12.36 8.93
CA ALA A 343 -22.39 12.13 7.61
C ALA A 343 -21.65 10.80 7.49
N GLY A 344 -21.08 10.27 8.56
CA GLY A 344 -20.21 9.11 8.54
C GLY A 344 -20.36 8.22 9.75
N TYR A 345 -19.45 7.24 9.85
CA TYR A 345 -19.46 6.23 10.91
C TYR A 345 -18.04 5.69 11.15
N LEU A 346 -17.69 5.42 12.41
CA LEU A 346 -16.49 4.68 12.80
C LEU A 346 -16.85 3.18 12.81
N ASP A 347 -16.50 2.48 11.74
CA ASP A 347 -16.86 1.07 11.54
C ASP A 347 -15.82 0.06 12.02
N VAL A 348 -14.58 0.51 12.25
CA VAL A 348 -13.56 -0.32 12.88
C VAL A 348 -12.95 0.46 14.03
N ASP A 349 -13.08 -0.10 15.21
CA ASP A 349 -12.52 0.37 16.47
C ASP A 349 -11.65 -0.77 17.03
N ASN A 350 -10.34 -0.64 16.90
CA ASN A 350 -9.41 -1.71 17.30
C ASN A 350 -8.59 -1.27 18.49
N THR A 351 -8.90 -1.82 19.66
CA THR A 351 -8.24 -1.42 20.90
C THR A 351 -6.91 -2.15 21.18
N HIS A 352 -6.33 -2.85 20.19
CA HIS A 352 -5.18 -3.73 20.38
C HIS A 352 -4.17 -3.73 19.23
N GLY A 353 -2.91 -4.06 19.56
CA GLY A 353 -1.92 -4.45 18.57
C GLY A 353 -1.41 -3.27 17.73
N PHE A 354 -1.83 -3.19 16.47
CA PHE A 354 -1.29 -2.24 15.49
C PHE A 354 -2.40 -1.41 14.81
N GLY A 355 -3.58 -1.35 15.43
CA GLY A 355 -4.83 -0.99 14.76
C GLY A 355 -5.25 -2.08 13.75
N PRO A 356 -6.04 -1.77 12.71
CA PRO A 356 -6.45 -0.42 12.31
C PRO A 356 -7.74 0.06 12.99
N GLU A 357 -7.91 1.38 13.08
CA GLU A 357 -9.23 2.01 13.17
C GLU A 357 -9.65 2.59 11.83
N HIS A 358 -10.96 2.66 11.58
CA HIS A 358 -11.50 3.10 10.31
C HIS A 358 -12.77 3.95 10.49
N TYR A 359 -12.77 5.10 9.82
CA TYR A 359 -13.94 5.96 9.67
C TYR A 359 -14.22 6.19 8.17
N PHE A 360 -15.49 6.23 7.80
CA PHE A 360 -15.92 6.65 6.46
C PHE A 360 -16.96 7.76 6.51
N ALA A 361 -16.88 8.71 5.58
CA ALA A 361 -17.97 9.63 5.28
C ALA A 361 -18.87 9.04 4.19
N SER A 362 -20.17 9.12 4.36
CA SER A 362 -21.16 8.46 3.50
C SER A 362 -21.05 8.89 2.04
N CYS A 363 -21.27 7.92 1.17
CA CYS A 363 -21.47 8.16 -0.27
C CYS A 363 -22.87 8.71 -0.58
N ASP A 364 -23.82 8.70 0.36
CA ASP A 364 -25.16 9.26 0.15
C ASP A 364 -25.12 10.79 0.26
N LYS A 365 -25.38 11.47 -0.86
CA LYS A 365 -25.47 12.94 -0.95
C LYS A 365 -26.48 13.55 0.02
N ASN A 366 -27.46 12.79 0.50
CA ASN A 366 -28.44 13.28 1.48
C ASN A 366 -27.91 13.24 2.93
N LYS A 367 -26.86 12.45 3.17
CA LYS A 367 -26.20 12.34 4.49
C LYS A 367 -24.91 13.14 4.56
N LEU A 368 -24.19 13.22 3.45
CA LEU A 368 -22.92 13.93 3.37
C LEU A 368 -23.12 15.44 3.64
N GLN A 369 -22.35 15.98 4.59
CA GLN A 369 -22.44 17.38 4.99
C GLN A 369 -21.33 18.20 4.31
N GLU A 370 -21.67 19.41 3.86
CA GLU A 370 -20.67 20.41 3.49
C GLU A 370 -20.04 21.00 4.75
N GLY A 371 -18.76 21.37 4.66
CA GLY A 371 -18.02 21.98 5.77
C GLY A 371 -16.67 21.31 6.01
N ILE A 372 -16.10 21.59 7.18
CA ILE A 372 -14.79 21.08 7.58
C ILE A 372 -14.98 19.85 8.46
N TYR A 373 -14.39 18.74 8.02
CA TYR A 373 -14.19 17.56 8.86
C TYR A 373 -12.79 17.62 9.45
N THR A 374 -12.66 17.53 10.77
CA THR A 374 -11.36 17.56 11.44
C THR A 374 -11.01 16.18 11.97
N ILE A 375 -9.86 15.65 11.55
CA ILE A 375 -9.34 14.36 12.01
C ILE A 375 -8.32 14.60 13.13
N LYS A 376 -8.52 13.96 14.28
CA LYS A 376 -7.59 14.01 15.41
C LYS A 376 -7.39 12.64 16.05
N LEU A 377 -6.30 12.51 16.78
CA LEU A 377 -5.96 11.29 17.53
C LEU A 377 -5.87 11.56 19.02
N ALA A 378 -6.25 10.55 19.81
CA ALA A 378 -5.98 10.47 21.24
C ALA A 378 -5.13 9.23 21.55
N ASN A 379 -4.20 9.33 22.50
CA ASN A 379 -3.66 8.13 23.13
C ASN A 379 -4.68 7.70 24.17
N TYR A 380 -5.54 6.73 23.86
CA TYR A 380 -6.53 6.27 24.82
C TYR A 380 -5.84 5.56 25.97
N ASN A 381 -5.01 4.56 25.65
CA ASN A 381 -4.29 3.80 26.65
C ASN A 381 -2.95 3.25 26.16
N GLN A 382 -1.91 3.37 26.98
CA GLN A 382 -0.60 2.70 26.81
C GLN A 382 0.09 2.87 25.44
N ALA A 383 -0.27 3.86 24.63
CA ALA A 383 0.38 4.13 23.34
C ALA A 383 1.50 5.20 23.44
N ASP A 384 2.02 5.50 24.63
CA ASP A 384 3.07 6.53 24.80
C ASP A 384 4.33 6.16 24.00
N GLY A 385 4.83 7.10 23.20
CA GLY A 385 5.99 6.90 22.32
C GLY A 385 5.71 6.09 21.04
N ARG A 386 4.47 5.61 20.83
CA ARG A 386 4.08 4.94 19.58
C ARG A 386 3.95 5.92 18.44
N THR A 387 4.30 5.49 17.23
CA THR A 387 4.04 6.21 15.99
C THR A 387 2.70 5.76 15.43
N ALA A 388 1.70 6.64 15.52
CA ALA A 388 0.42 6.49 14.85
C ALA A 388 0.52 7.05 13.42
N THR A 389 -0.05 6.35 12.44
CA THR A 389 -0.09 6.73 11.03
C THR A 389 -1.53 6.78 10.55
N VAL A 390 -1.92 7.91 9.98
CA VAL A 390 -3.24 8.11 9.41
C VAL A 390 -3.13 8.28 7.91
N GLN A 391 -3.94 7.51 7.18
CA GLN A 391 -4.21 7.72 5.77
C GLN A 391 -5.61 8.25 5.57
N ILE A 392 -5.72 9.32 4.79
CA ILE A 392 -7.00 9.84 4.29
C ILE A 392 -7.05 9.56 2.81
N ALA A 393 -8.07 8.83 2.38
CA ALA A 393 -8.31 8.49 0.99
C ALA A 393 -9.67 9.01 0.53
N THR A 394 -9.77 9.49 -0.69
CA THR A 394 -11.06 9.79 -1.32
C THR A 394 -11.48 8.66 -2.24
N ASN A 395 -12.79 8.52 -2.45
CA ASN A 395 -13.32 7.54 -3.40
C ASN A 395 -12.73 7.76 -4.81
N LYS A 396 -12.56 9.02 -5.23
CA LYS A 396 -12.09 9.39 -6.58
C LYS A 396 -10.58 9.31 -6.77
N GLN A 397 -9.78 9.72 -5.79
CA GLN A 397 -8.33 9.93 -5.97
C GLN A 397 -7.46 8.91 -5.24
N GLY A 398 -8.04 8.02 -4.41
CA GLY A 398 -7.25 7.18 -3.52
C GLY A 398 -6.65 8.02 -2.39
N VAL A 399 -5.47 7.64 -1.90
CA VAL A 399 -4.78 8.35 -0.80
C VAL A 399 -4.45 9.79 -1.19
N VAL A 400 -4.94 10.75 -0.41
CA VAL A 400 -4.69 12.19 -0.57
C VAL A 400 -3.83 12.76 0.57
N LEU A 401 -3.71 12.04 1.69
CA LEU A 401 -2.82 12.37 2.78
C LEU A 401 -2.35 11.09 3.49
N THR A 402 -1.05 11.04 3.77
CA THR A 402 -0.45 10.15 4.78
C THR A 402 0.25 11.03 5.81
N LYS A 403 -0.07 10.86 7.09
CA LYS A 403 0.57 11.63 8.17
C LYS A 403 0.82 10.73 9.38
N SER A 404 2.03 10.80 9.92
CA SER A 404 2.40 10.09 11.15
C SER A 404 2.70 11.05 12.28
N VAL A 405 2.34 10.67 13.50
CA VAL A 405 2.61 11.42 14.74
C VAL A 405 3.11 10.45 15.81
N VAL A 406 4.01 10.94 16.67
CA VAL A 406 4.40 10.19 17.88
C VAL A 406 3.45 10.58 19.00
N MET A 407 2.80 9.60 19.59
CA MET A 407 1.83 9.77 20.66
C MET A 407 2.52 10.16 21.97
N GLY A 408 1.95 11.15 22.66
CA GLY A 408 2.33 11.49 24.03
C GLY A 408 1.64 10.61 25.07
N LYS A 409 1.60 11.05 26.32
CA LYS A 409 0.92 10.34 27.42
C LYS A 409 -0.56 10.10 27.11
N SER A 410 -1.15 9.12 27.80
CA SER A 410 -2.59 8.85 27.70
C SER A 410 -3.41 10.12 28.00
N THR A 411 -4.36 10.36 27.12
CA THR A 411 -5.31 11.49 27.11
C THR A 411 -6.75 11.00 27.11
N GLN A 412 -6.96 9.67 27.13
CA GLN A 412 -8.27 9.02 27.09
C GLN A 412 -9.09 9.59 25.92
N ASP A 413 -10.31 10.06 26.18
CA ASP A 413 -11.21 10.57 25.14
C ASP A 413 -10.84 11.98 24.61
N THR A 414 -9.74 12.59 25.08
CA THR A 414 -9.36 13.95 24.69
C THR A 414 -8.33 13.93 23.55
N PRO A 415 -8.75 14.13 22.28
CA PRO A 415 -7.81 14.11 21.18
C PRO A 415 -6.88 15.32 21.20
N THR A 416 -5.58 15.07 21.17
CA THR A 416 -4.52 16.09 21.30
C THR A 416 -3.75 16.30 20.00
N HIS A 417 -3.73 15.32 19.10
CA HIS A 417 -2.98 15.42 17.84
C HIS A 417 -3.91 15.76 16.68
N LEU A 418 -3.79 16.97 16.12
CA LEU A 418 -4.46 17.35 14.88
C LEU A 418 -3.77 16.71 13.67
N ILE A 419 -4.51 15.91 12.91
CA ILE A 419 -4.00 15.27 11.70
C ILE A 419 -4.27 16.14 10.49
N ALA A 420 -5.54 16.44 10.21
CA ALA A 420 -5.94 17.18 9.03
C ALA A 420 -7.31 17.82 9.18
N ASN A 421 -7.54 18.85 8.37
CA ASN A 421 -8.87 19.35 8.06
C ASN A 421 -9.21 18.96 6.62
N ILE A 422 -10.39 18.37 6.42
CA ILE A 422 -10.91 17.98 5.12
C ILE A 422 -12.09 18.89 4.83
N HIS A 423 -11.92 19.79 3.86
CA HIS A 423 -12.99 20.68 3.43
C HIS A 423 -13.82 19.97 2.35
N VAL A 424 -15.07 19.65 2.70
CA VAL A 424 -16.06 19.07 1.79
C VAL A 424 -16.95 20.19 1.27
N THR A 425 -16.98 20.35 -0.06
CA THR A 425 -17.80 21.34 -0.75
C THR A 425 -18.63 20.72 -1.84
N LYS A 426 -19.77 21.34 -2.15
CA LYS A 426 -20.60 21.00 -3.30
C LYS A 426 -20.46 22.08 -4.37
N ASP A 427 -20.24 21.66 -5.61
CA ASP A 427 -20.21 22.59 -6.74
C ASP A 427 -21.62 22.93 -7.24
N ASN A 428 -21.70 23.89 -8.17
CA ASN A 428 -22.95 24.34 -8.77
C ASN A 428 -23.69 23.24 -9.55
N THR A 429 -23.03 22.13 -9.88
CA THR A 429 -23.63 20.96 -10.53
C THR A 429 -24.11 19.91 -9.52
N GLY A 430 -23.97 20.18 -8.23
CA GLY A 430 -24.36 19.32 -7.14
C GLY A 430 -23.36 18.20 -6.84
N ASN A 431 -22.15 18.25 -7.40
CA ASN A 431 -21.11 17.27 -7.16
C ASN A 431 -20.27 17.66 -5.95
N TYR A 432 -19.99 16.67 -5.10
CA TYR A 432 -19.15 16.86 -3.92
C TYR A 432 -17.67 16.72 -4.27
N HIS A 433 -16.85 17.53 -3.60
CA HIS A 433 -15.40 17.55 -3.64
C HIS A 433 -14.85 17.55 -2.22
N ALA A 434 -13.76 16.82 -1.98
CA ALA A 434 -13.03 16.84 -0.72
C ALA A 434 -11.62 17.39 -0.98
N LYS A 435 -11.19 18.36 -0.18
CA LYS A 435 -9.85 18.93 -0.24
C LYS A 435 -9.20 18.95 1.14
N ILE A 436 -8.00 18.39 1.25
CA ILE A 436 -7.19 18.47 2.47
C ILE A 436 -6.62 19.90 2.59
N GLN A 437 -6.71 20.48 3.79
CA GLN A 437 -6.16 21.79 4.15
C GLN A 437 -4.89 21.67 5.00
#